data_AF-A0A653TSE2-F1
#
_entry.id   AF-A0A653TSE2-F1
#
_cell.length_a   1.000
_cell.length_b   1.000
_cell.length_c   1.000
_cell.angle_alpha   90.00
_cell.angle_beta   90.00
_cell.angle_gamma   90.00
#
_symmetry.space_group_name_H-M   'P 1'
#
loop_
_entity.id
_entity.type
_entity.pdbx_description
1 polymer ?
#
loop_
_entity_poly.entity_id
_entity_poly.type
_entity_poly.pdbx_seq_one_letter_code
_entity_poly.pdbx_strand_id
1 'polypeptide(L)'
;MAELLQVYVCYASARDEFLRPMKVAPGTTIGAAIEMSGVLEAYPDINLSTQPVGIYAKKQTLDTVLRERDRIEIYRPLVADPKDSRRRRAAKKDAAAPASAQGAAP
;
A
#
# COMPACT_ATOMS: atom_id res chain seq x y z
N MET A 1 -11.15 12.67 -15.33
CA MET A 1 -11.39 11.34 -14.72
C MET A 1 -10.09 10.88 -14.10
N ALA A 2 -10.08 10.42 -12.85
CA ALA A 2 -8.87 9.89 -12.24
C ALA A 2 -8.61 8.49 -12.80
N GLU A 3 -7.55 8.34 -13.57
CA GLU A 3 -7.15 7.06 -14.15
C GLU A 3 -6.49 6.21 -13.07
N LEU A 4 -7.23 5.21 -12.57
CA LEU A 4 -6.74 4.33 -11.51
C LEU A 4 -5.73 3.34 -12.08
N LEU A 5 -4.58 3.21 -11.44
CA LEU A 5 -3.56 2.23 -11.75
C LEU A 5 -3.99 0.86 -11.23
N GLN A 6 -3.98 -0.15 -12.08
CA GLN A 6 -4.19 -1.53 -11.65
C GLN A 6 -2.88 -2.12 -11.14
N VAL A 7 -2.84 -2.51 -9.87
CA VAL A 7 -1.67 -3.10 -9.22
C VAL A 7 -2.03 -4.41 -8.55
N TYR A 8 -1.03 -5.20 -8.19
CA TYR A 8 -1.19 -6.49 -7.55
C TYR A 8 -0.33 -6.54 -6.30
N VAL A 9 -0.90 -6.93 -5.16
CA VAL A 9 -0.16 -7.19 -3.94
C VAL A 9 -0.01 -8.70 -3.77
N CYS A 10 1.23 -9.14 -3.67
CA CYS A 10 1.63 -10.53 -3.49
C CYS A 10 2.40 -10.68 -2.18
N TYR A 11 1.98 -11.62 -1.34
CA TYR A 11 2.71 -12.04 -0.15
C TYR A 11 2.74 -13.56 -0.10
N ALA A 12 3.94 -14.13 0.03
CA ALA A 12 4.12 -15.57 0.16
C ALA A 12 4.59 -15.89 1.58
N SER A 13 3.72 -16.56 2.34
CA SER A 13 4.05 -17.17 3.64
C SER A 13 4.48 -18.63 3.46
N ALA A 14 4.93 -19.27 4.54
CA ALA A 14 5.28 -20.68 4.53
C ALA A 14 4.07 -21.61 4.35
N ARG A 15 2.86 -21.11 4.61
CA ARG A 15 1.61 -21.87 4.54
C ARG A 15 0.75 -21.49 3.35
N ASP A 16 0.71 -20.21 3.01
CA ASP A 16 -0.24 -19.66 2.05
C ASP A 16 0.40 -18.55 1.20
N GLU A 17 -0.14 -18.37 0.00
CA GLU A 17 0.11 -17.20 -0.85
C GLU A 17 -1.11 -16.28 -0.86
N PHE A 18 -0.86 -14.98 -0.79
CA PHE A 18 -1.86 -13.94 -0.90
C PHE A 18 -1.57 -13.14 -2.16
N LEU A 19 -2.44 -13.25 -3.16
CA LEU A 19 -2.38 -12.45 -4.38
C LEU A 19 -3.69 -11.69 -4.55
N ARG A 20 -3.63 -10.36 -4.44
CA ARG A 20 -4.82 -9.51 -4.57
C ARG A 20 -4.64 -8.43 -5.63
N PRO A 21 -5.51 -8.39 -6.66
CA PRO A 21 -5.60 -7.26 -7.56
C PRO A 21 -6.28 -6.08 -6.88
N MET A 22 -5.77 -4.87 -7.09
CA MET A 22 -6.37 -3.63 -6.59
C MET A 22 -6.15 -2.47 -7.55
N LYS A 23 -7.01 -1.44 -7.43
CA LYS A 23 -6.93 -0.21 -8.22
C LYS A 23 -6.57 0.94 -7.29
N VAL A 24 -5.49 1.65 -7.59
CA VAL A 24 -4.97 2.75 -6.77
C VAL A 24 -4.83 4.03 -7.59
N ALA A 25 -4.83 5.18 -6.93
CA ALA A 25 -4.60 6.44 -7.62
C ALA A 25 -3.14 6.54 -8.10
N PRO A 26 -2.87 7.24 -9.21
CA PRO A 26 -1.51 7.53 -9.64
C PRO A 26 -0.82 8.38 -8.56
N GLY A 27 0.43 8.05 -8.25
CA GLY A 27 1.14 8.65 -7.12
C GLY A 27 1.04 7.86 -5.81
N THR A 28 0.23 6.79 -5.76
CA THR A 28 0.18 5.88 -4.60
C THR A 28 1.52 5.17 -4.44
N THR A 29 2.04 5.12 -3.22
CA THR A 29 3.30 4.44 -2.93
C THR A 29 3.09 2.97 -2.59
N ILE A 30 4.16 2.16 -2.67
CA ILE A 30 4.13 0.74 -2.30
C ILE A 30 3.53 0.56 -0.89
N GLY A 31 4.02 1.33 0.10
CA GLY A 31 3.53 1.21 1.47
C GLY A 31 2.03 1.53 1.60
N ALA A 32 1.56 2.56 0.90
CA ALA A 32 0.13 2.92 0.90
C ALA A 32 -0.73 1.83 0.25
N ALA A 33 -0.29 1.23 -0.86
CA ALA A 33 -1.03 0.14 -1.50
C ALA A 33 -1.07 -1.12 -0.64
N ILE A 34 0.02 -1.45 0.07
CA ILE A 34 0.03 -2.58 1.01
C ILE A 34 -0.95 -2.33 2.15
N GLU A 35 -0.95 -1.14 2.75
CA GLU A 35 -1.93 -0.76 3.79
C GLU A 35 -3.37 -0.85 3.26
N MET A 36 -3.62 -0.37 2.03
CA MET A 36 -4.94 -0.44 1.39
C MET A 36 -5.38 -1.86 1.02
N SER A 37 -4.44 -2.79 0.79
CA SER A 37 -4.75 -4.17 0.38
C SER A 37 -5.38 -5.01 1.51
N GLY A 38 -5.21 -4.57 2.76
CA GLY A 38 -5.60 -5.29 3.97
C GLY A 38 -4.70 -6.49 4.29
N VAL A 39 -3.58 -6.68 3.58
CA VAL A 39 -2.68 -7.81 3.83
C VAL A 39 -2.06 -7.77 5.23
N LEU A 40 -1.84 -6.57 5.79
CA LEU A 40 -1.37 -6.39 7.17
C LEU A 40 -2.41 -6.82 8.22
N GLU A 41 -3.70 -6.71 7.88
CA GLU A 41 -4.79 -7.15 8.75
C GLU A 41 -4.99 -8.67 8.62
N ALA A 42 -4.83 -9.21 7.41
CA ALA A 42 -4.92 -10.65 7.15
C ALA A 42 -3.73 -11.43 7.73
N TYR A 43 -2.53 -10.83 7.72
CA TYR A 43 -1.29 -11.43 8.20
C TYR A 43 -0.57 -10.46 9.15
N PRO A 44 -0.87 -10.52 10.47
CA PRO A 44 -0.22 -9.66 11.46
C PRO A 44 1.28 -9.95 11.63
N ASP A 45 1.77 -11.06 11.07
CA ASP A 45 3.19 -11.43 11.01
C ASP A 45 3.98 -10.56 10.01
N ILE A 46 3.30 -9.81 9.14
CA ILE A 46 3.93 -8.91 8.18
C ILE A 46 4.39 -7.64 8.91
N ASN A 47 5.69 -7.36 8.80
CA ASN A 47 6.30 -6.14 9.30
C ASN A 47 7.07 -5.43 8.19
N LEU A 48 6.48 -4.38 7.63
CA LEU A 48 7.08 -3.59 6.55
C LEU A 48 8.35 -2.83 6.95
N SER A 49 8.65 -2.70 8.25
CA SER A 49 9.91 -2.11 8.72
C SER A 49 11.10 -3.08 8.59
N THR A 50 10.85 -4.39 8.65
CA THR A 50 11.91 -5.41 8.62
C THR A 50 11.87 -6.24 7.34
N GLN A 51 10.73 -6.30 6.66
CA GLN A 51 10.55 -7.03 5.42
C GLN A 51 10.93 -6.18 4.21
N PRO A 52 11.84 -6.68 3.35
CA PRO A 52 12.06 -6.05 2.07
C PRO A 52 10.82 -6.24 1.20
N VAL A 53 10.45 -5.17 0.48
CA VAL A 53 9.43 -5.21 -0.57
C VAL A 53 10.10 -5.03 -1.91
N GLY A 54 9.45 -5.52 -2.96
CA GLY A 54 9.94 -5.35 -4.32
C GLY A 54 8.82 -5.30 -5.33
N ILE A 55 9.17 -4.92 -6.55
CA ILE A 55 8.30 -5.00 -7.71
C ILE A 55 9.04 -5.81 -8.78
N TYR A 56 8.41 -6.86 -9.31
CA TYR A 56 8.99 -7.74 -10.34
C TYR A 56 10.43 -8.21 -10.00
N ALA A 57 10.62 -8.86 -8.87
CA ALA A 57 11.93 -9.30 -8.36
C ALA A 57 12.98 -8.19 -8.13
N LYS A 58 12.60 -6.91 -8.20
CA LYS A 58 13.48 -5.77 -7.87
C LYS A 58 13.10 -5.22 -6.51
N LYS A 59 14.03 -5.25 -5.55
CA LYS A 59 13.85 -4.61 -4.24
C LYS A 59 13.58 -3.12 -4.42
N GLN A 60 12.55 -2.63 -3.75
CA GLN A 60 12.13 -1.24 -3.78
C GLN A 60 11.83 -0.74 -2.37
N THR A 61 11.73 0.58 -2.22
CA THR A 61 11.39 1.21 -0.95
C THR A 61 9.87 1.40 -0.83
N LEU A 62 9.36 1.47 0.40
CA LEU A 62 7.93 1.73 0.64
C LEU A 62 7.46 3.08 0.09
N ASP A 63 8.38 4.02 -0.11
CA ASP A 63 8.12 5.36 -0.68
C ASP A 63 8.12 5.37 -2.23
N THR A 64 8.41 4.24 -2.86
CA THR A 64 8.38 4.13 -4.32
C THR A 64 6.96 4.28 -4.84
N VAL A 65 6.77 5.15 -5.82
CA VAL A 65 5.47 5.37 -6.49
C VAL A 65 5.16 4.21 -7.43
N LEU A 66 3.94 3.70 -7.33
CA LEU A 66 3.43 2.63 -8.17
C LEU A 66 3.05 3.11 -9.56
N ARG A 67 3.17 2.19 -10.51
CA ARG A 67 2.81 2.33 -11.91
C ARG A 67 1.76 1.31 -12.30
N GLU A 68 1.17 1.52 -13.46
CA GLU A 68 0.18 0.60 -14.00
C GLU A 68 0.78 -0.80 -14.17
N ARG A 69 0.02 -1.81 -13.73
CA ARG A 69 0.35 -3.24 -13.75
C ARG A 69 1.49 -3.65 -12.82
N ASP A 70 1.91 -2.78 -11.90
CA ASP A 70 2.93 -3.15 -10.92
C ASP A 70 2.46 -4.31 -10.02
N ARG A 71 3.36 -5.26 -9.80
CA ARG A 71 3.20 -6.36 -8.86
C ARG A 71 4.14 -6.15 -7.68
N ILE A 72 3.56 -5.77 -6.55
CA ILE A 72 4.23 -5.61 -5.26
C ILE A 72 4.41 -6.99 -4.65
N GLU A 73 5.64 -7.32 -4.27
CA GLU A 73 6.01 -8.56 -3.62
C GLU A 73 6.58 -8.25 -2.24
N ILE A 74 5.98 -8.83 -1.20
CA ILE A 74 6.45 -8.70 0.18
C ILE A 74 7.29 -9.94 0.52
N TYR A 75 8.58 -9.75 0.75
CA TYR A 75 9.50 -10.84 1.07
C TYR A 75 9.57 -11.13 2.58
N ARG A 76 10.12 -12.29 2.93
CA ARG A 76 10.36 -12.67 4.33
C ARG A 76 11.39 -11.75 4.98
N PRO A 77 11.26 -11.47 6.29
CA PRO A 77 12.24 -10.66 6.99
C PRO A 77 13.59 -11.38 6.95
N LEU A 78 14.64 -10.67 6.54
CA LEU A 78 15.98 -11.05 6.92
C LEU A 78 16.13 -10.64 8.39
N VAL A 79 16.53 -11.57 9.25
CA VAL A 79 16.71 -11.38 10.69
C VAL A 79 17.67 -10.19 10.92
N ALA A 80 17.14 -8.98 11.08
CA ALA A 80 17.88 -7.77 11.41
C ALA A 80 16.91 -6.74 12.03
N ASP A 81 17.30 -6.27 13.22
CA ASP A 81 16.54 -5.66 14.31
C ASP A 81 15.66 -4.43 14.02
N PRO A 82 14.67 -4.16 14.91
CA PRO A 82 13.52 -3.32 14.65
C PRO A 82 13.76 -1.87 15.09
N LYS A 83 13.75 -0.92 14.15
CA LYS A 83 13.86 0.50 14.48
C LYS A 83 13.06 1.40 13.55
N ASP A 84 11.74 1.23 13.47
CA ASP A 84 10.90 2.36 13.02
C ASP A 84 9.39 2.28 13.36
N SER A 85 9.06 1.83 14.59
CA SER A 85 7.68 1.79 15.06
C SER A 85 7.07 3.18 15.37
N ARG A 86 7.65 4.28 14.86
CA ARG A 86 7.29 5.65 15.29
C ARG A 86 6.54 6.53 14.30
N ARG A 87 6.41 6.21 13.00
CA ARG A 87 6.02 7.26 12.01
C ARG A 87 4.63 7.22 11.35
N ARG A 88 3.65 6.38 11.73
CA ARG A 88 2.32 6.42 11.04
C ARG A 88 1.07 6.37 11.92
N ARG A 89 1.11 6.90 13.15
CA ARG A 89 -0.12 7.16 13.94
C ARG A 89 -0.80 8.53 13.68
N ALA A 90 -0.39 9.31 12.69
CA ALA A 90 -0.82 10.72 12.63
C ALA A 90 -1.20 11.28 11.24
N ALA A 91 -1.81 10.49 10.35
CA ALA A 91 -2.38 11.04 9.11
C ALA A 91 -3.68 10.35 8.69
N LYS A 92 -4.67 10.30 9.60
CA LYS A 92 -6.09 10.14 9.23
C LYS A 92 -6.95 11.23 9.88
N LYS A 93 -6.49 12.46 9.73
CA LYS A 93 -7.25 13.71 9.53
C LYS A 93 -6.36 14.41 8.49
N ASP A 94 -6.73 14.49 7.22
CA ASP A 94 -7.82 15.30 6.69
C ASP A 94 -8.25 14.75 5.32
N ALA A 95 -9.53 14.50 5.15
CA ALA A 95 -10.18 14.51 3.85
C ALA A 95 -11.67 14.82 4.06
N ALA A 96 -12.02 16.11 4.06
CA ALA A 96 -13.16 16.65 3.31
C ALA A 96 -13.45 18.12 3.67
N ALA A 97 -12.93 19.06 2.86
CA ALA A 97 -13.57 20.31 2.43
C ALA A 97 -12.62 21.04 1.45
N PRO A 98 -13.08 21.89 0.49
CA PRO A 98 -14.40 22.55 0.41
C PRO A 98 -15.08 22.59 -0.99
N ALA A 99 -16.37 23.03 -0.99
CA ALA A 99 -17.12 23.83 -1.98
C ALA A 99 -17.33 23.29 -3.43
N SER A 100 -18.44 23.51 -4.17
CA SER A 100 -19.60 24.42 -4.06
C SER A 100 -20.69 24.08 -5.12
N ALA A 101 -21.95 24.43 -4.79
CA ALA A 101 -23.07 24.91 -5.64
C ALA A 101 -23.76 24.02 -6.71
N GLN A 102 -25.10 23.86 -6.57
CA GLN A 102 -26.12 24.24 -7.58
C GLN A 102 -27.59 23.93 -7.14
N GLY A 103 -28.51 24.84 -7.48
CA GLY A 103 -29.98 24.65 -7.60
C GLY A 103 -30.82 25.17 -6.43
N ALA A 104 -31.30 26.42 -6.37
CA ALA A 104 -32.41 27.04 -7.13
C ALA A 104 -33.82 26.50 -6.78
N ALA A 105 -34.53 27.27 -5.93
CA ALA A 105 -35.93 27.77 -5.96
C ALA A 105 -37.09 26.87 -6.48
N PRO A 106 -38.37 27.19 -6.21
CA PRO A 106 -38.93 28.36 -5.51
C PRO A 106 -39.67 28.07 -4.19
#